data_AF-A0A371RIG4-F1
#
_entry.id   AF-A0A371RIG4-F1
#
_cell.length_a   1.000
_cell.length_b   1.000
_cell.length_c   1.000
_cell.angle_alpha   90.00
_cell.angle_beta   90.00
_cell.angle_gamma   90.00
#
_symmetry.space_group_name_H-M   'P 1'
#
loop_
_entity.id
_entity.type
_entity.pdbx_description
1 polymer ?
#
loop_
_entity_poly.entity_id
_entity_poly.type
_entity_poly.pdbx_seq_one_letter_code
_entity_poly.pdbx_strand_id
1 'polypeptide(L)'
;MFDNSPISMITKLIGLCCFGVFLATQLNVFNHVQGMTYAMNGGDRQKDPLADQGIIVSNNTMDHNRKIMSSAYMATVKQDDIDAYRNVTFSAQVPVKQLLQDGESRPEDGFEGVFAESRAVFYAQEECERLLQTMASSCQVVRATGKYKRDIVDISAVLKFTQKAAFGELDATTAWSFNEVQVNMTDGMVTSPRQYAHKKRLQFYRKAVSECTQIKRRAGNCAITSIRISSFQESNSTMVNMNASAEYGFLMRQR
;
A
#
# COMPACT_ATOMS: atom_id res chain seq x y z
N MET A 1 36.18 9.49 -48.57
CA MET A 1 36.62 8.39 -47.71
C MET A 1 35.85 8.55 -46.42
N PHE A 2 34.73 7.83 -46.29
CA PHE A 2 33.75 8.01 -45.21
C PHE A 2 34.03 7.00 -44.10
N ASP A 3 34.39 7.49 -42.92
CA ASP A 3 34.57 6.70 -41.71
C ASP A 3 33.20 6.33 -41.11
N ASN A 4 32.67 5.18 -41.51
CA ASN A 4 31.52 4.53 -40.87
C ASN A 4 32.04 3.46 -39.91
N SER A 5 32.58 3.87 -38.76
CA SER A 5 32.91 2.94 -37.69
C SER A 5 31.67 2.68 -36.81
N PRO A 6 31.25 1.40 -36.63
CA PRO A 6 30.07 1.03 -35.84
C PRO A 6 30.20 1.38 -34.34
N ILE A 7 31.39 1.74 -33.87
CA ILE A 7 31.67 2.09 -32.47
C ILE A 7 31.03 3.45 -32.12
N SER A 8 30.97 4.40 -33.06
CA SER A 8 30.43 5.76 -32.86
C SER A 8 28.91 5.77 -32.59
N MET A 9 28.19 4.79 -33.12
CA MET A 9 26.73 4.69 -32.97
C MET A 9 26.33 4.12 -31.60
N ILE A 10 27.13 3.19 -31.07
CA ILE A 10 26.91 2.55 -29.77
C ILE A 10 27.15 3.54 -28.62
N THR A 11 28.16 4.41 -28.73
CA THR A 11 28.45 5.41 -27.68
C THR A 11 27.35 6.46 -27.55
N LYS A 12 26.70 6.83 -28.67
CA LYS A 12 25.56 7.77 -28.67
C LYS A 12 24.28 7.17 -28.10
N LEU A 13 24.05 5.87 -28.28
CA LEU A 13 22.90 5.14 -27.73
C LEU A 13 23.01 4.95 -26.21
N ILE A 14 24.20 4.67 -25.68
CA ILE A 14 24.42 4.52 -24.23
C ILE A 14 24.23 5.86 -23.51
N GLY A 15 24.70 6.97 -24.09
CA GLY A 15 24.52 8.31 -23.51
C GLY A 15 23.04 8.75 -23.39
N LEU A 16 22.20 8.37 -24.35
CA LEU A 16 20.76 8.69 -24.36
C LEU A 16 19.97 7.86 -23.35
N CYS A 17 20.34 6.59 -23.13
CA CYS A 17 19.71 5.73 -22.14
C CYS A 17 20.02 6.17 -20.70
N CYS A 18 21.25 6.58 -20.40
CA CYS A 18 21.62 7.04 -19.06
C CYS A 18 20.94 8.38 -18.67
N PHE A 19 20.73 9.28 -19.63
CA PHE A 19 20.02 10.54 -19.38
C PHE A 19 18.52 10.32 -19.11
N GLY A 20 17.88 9.35 -19.78
CA GLY A 20 16.48 9.00 -19.56
C GLY A 20 16.18 8.41 -18.18
N VAL A 21 17.08 7.56 -17.66
CA VAL A 21 16.94 6.97 -16.30
C VAL A 21 17.15 8.03 -15.21
N PHE A 22 18.04 9.01 -15.43
CA PHE A 22 18.23 10.13 -14.52
C PHE A 22 17.01 11.06 -14.47
N LEU A 23 16.34 11.31 -15.60
CA LEU A 23 15.10 12.11 -15.62
C LEU A 23 13.91 11.39 -14.97
N ALA A 24 13.79 10.07 -15.13
CA ALA A 24 12.70 9.29 -14.52
C ALA A 24 12.81 9.19 -12.99
N THR A 25 14.03 9.18 -12.44
CA THR A 25 14.25 9.17 -10.98
C THR A 25 13.99 10.53 -10.36
N GLN A 26 14.31 11.63 -11.05
CA GLN A 26 14.01 12.99 -10.56
C GLN A 26 12.49 13.27 -10.53
N LEU A 27 11.71 12.77 -11.49
CA LEU A 27 10.24 12.92 -11.48
C LEU A 27 9.56 12.24 -10.29
N ASN A 28 10.04 11.09 -9.84
CA ASN A 28 9.53 10.42 -8.64
C ASN A 28 9.89 11.17 -7.35
N VAL A 29 11.08 11.78 -7.29
CA VAL A 29 11.49 12.61 -6.14
C VAL A 29 10.66 13.91 -6.09
N PHE A 30 10.41 14.56 -7.24
CA PHE A 30 9.58 15.77 -7.29
C PHE A 30 8.12 15.52 -6.90
N ASN A 31 7.51 14.41 -7.33
CA ASN A 31 6.15 14.05 -6.91
C ASN A 31 6.06 13.75 -5.40
N HIS A 32 7.10 13.15 -4.82
CA HIS A 32 7.13 12.85 -3.39
C HIS A 32 7.35 14.11 -2.53
N VAL A 33 8.17 15.05 -3.02
CA VAL A 33 8.36 16.36 -2.39
C VAL A 33 7.09 17.19 -2.48
N GLN A 34 6.39 17.24 -3.62
CA GLN A 34 5.10 17.93 -3.73
C GLN A 34 4.06 17.39 -2.75
N GLY A 35 3.92 16.07 -2.60
CA GLY A 35 3.02 15.49 -1.60
C GLY A 35 3.34 15.91 -0.15
N MET A 36 4.61 16.16 0.17
CA MET A 36 5.04 16.67 1.48
C MET A 36 4.90 18.19 1.59
N THR A 37 5.15 18.98 0.54
CA THR A 37 4.90 20.43 0.56
C THR A 37 3.41 20.78 0.56
N TYR A 38 2.53 20.00 -0.07
CA TYR A 38 1.07 20.18 0.06
C TYR A 38 0.58 19.95 1.49
N ALA A 39 1.20 19.02 2.23
CA ALA A 39 0.91 18.80 3.64
C ALA A 39 1.48 19.89 4.56
N MET A 40 2.54 20.59 4.14
CA MET A 40 3.27 21.57 4.97
C MET A 40 2.97 23.04 4.65
N ASN A 41 2.51 23.38 3.44
CA ASN A 41 2.34 24.78 2.98
C ASN A 41 0.89 25.23 2.80
N GLY A 42 -0.05 24.76 3.62
CA GLY A 42 -1.37 25.40 3.76
C GLY A 42 -2.11 25.66 2.43
N GLY A 43 -1.98 24.74 1.46
CA GLY A 43 -2.61 24.85 0.15
C GLY A 43 -4.13 24.70 0.25
N ASP A 44 -4.83 25.48 -0.58
CA ASP A 44 -6.27 25.55 -0.82
C ASP A 44 -7.16 24.53 -0.11
N ARG A 45 -8.24 25.03 0.53
CA ARG A 45 -9.32 24.22 1.11
C ARG A 45 -9.61 23.03 0.20
N GLN A 46 -9.21 21.84 0.64
CA GLN A 46 -9.48 20.62 -0.12
C GLN A 46 -11.00 20.50 -0.23
N LYS A 47 -11.51 20.67 -1.45
CA LYS A 47 -12.95 20.67 -1.72
C LYS A 47 -13.49 19.27 -1.48
N ASP A 48 -14.61 19.18 -0.79
CA ASP A 48 -15.29 17.91 -0.53
C ASP A 48 -15.70 17.25 -1.85
N PRO A 49 -15.18 16.05 -2.18
CA PRO A 49 -15.53 15.33 -3.41
C PRO A 49 -17.03 15.00 -3.51
N LEU A 50 -17.72 14.94 -2.37
CA LEU A 50 -19.15 14.64 -2.31
C LEU A 50 -20.04 15.90 -2.32
N ALA A 51 -19.49 17.08 -1.99
CA ALA A 51 -20.27 18.32 -2.03
C ALA A 51 -20.73 18.69 -3.45
N ASP A 52 -19.93 18.37 -4.46
CA ASP A 52 -20.30 18.58 -5.88
C ASP A 52 -21.46 17.68 -6.33
N GLN A 53 -21.75 16.63 -5.56
CA GLN A 53 -22.87 15.72 -5.77
C GLN A 53 -24.08 16.09 -4.89
N GLY A 54 -24.01 17.23 -4.17
CA GLY A 54 -25.06 17.67 -3.24
C GLY A 54 -25.13 16.85 -1.95
N ILE A 55 -24.15 15.99 -1.68
CA ILE A 55 -24.14 15.14 -0.48
C ILE A 55 -23.47 15.92 0.65
N ILE A 56 -24.17 16.01 1.78
CA ILE A 56 -23.70 16.70 2.97
C ILE A 56 -23.10 15.67 3.94
N VAL A 57 -21.82 15.84 4.27
CA VAL A 57 -21.11 14.97 5.22
C VAL A 57 -20.58 15.79 6.41
N SER A 58 -20.87 15.31 7.61
CA SER A 58 -20.29 15.80 8.86
C SER A 58 -19.15 14.89 9.36
N ASN A 59 -18.33 15.39 10.29
CA ASN A 59 -17.21 14.67 10.90
C ASN A 59 -16.12 14.19 9.90
N ASN A 60 -16.01 14.83 8.74
CA ASN A 60 -15.08 14.49 7.67
C ASN A 60 -13.70 15.19 7.76
N THR A 61 -13.42 15.92 8.84
CA THR A 61 -12.19 16.74 9.02
C THR A 61 -11.30 16.25 10.17
N MET A 62 -9.98 16.41 10.04
CA MET A 62 -8.99 15.99 11.07
C MET A 62 -8.98 16.83 12.36
N ASP A 63 -9.38 18.10 12.28
CA ASP A 63 -9.38 19.04 13.39
C ASP A 63 -10.54 20.02 13.14
N HIS A 64 -11.43 20.24 14.10
CA HIS A 64 -12.56 21.17 13.93
C HIS A 64 -12.10 22.59 13.55
N ASN A 65 -10.85 22.94 13.83
CA ASN A 65 -10.26 24.23 13.50
C ASN A 65 -9.52 24.27 12.15
N ARG A 66 -9.15 23.11 11.58
CA ARG A 66 -8.50 23.04 10.26
C ARG A 66 -9.49 22.47 9.26
N LYS A 67 -9.84 23.25 8.23
CA LYS A 67 -10.71 22.83 7.10
C LYS A 67 -10.02 21.81 6.17
N ILE A 68 -9.28 20.87 6.74
CA ILE A 68 -8.56 19.81 6.04
C ILE A 68 -9.31 18.51 6.28
N MET A 69 -9.66 17.85 5.18
CA MET A 69 -10.37 16.58 5.21
C MET A 69 -9.49 15.48 5.78
N SER A 70 -10.09 14.54 6.52
CA SER A 70 -9.31 13.43 7.06
C SER A 70 -8.84 12.50 5.96
N SER A 71 -7.63 11.95 6.11
CA SER A 71 -7.08 11.00 5.13
C SER A 71 -7.98 9.77 4.98
N ALA A 72 -8.57 9.31 6.09
CA ALA A 72 -9.54 8.22 6.10
C ALA A 72 -10.83 8.57 5.33
N TYR A 73 -11.35 9.80 5.49
CA TYR A 73 -12.50 10.26 4.70
C TYR A 73 -12.17 10.32 3.20
N MET A 74 -11.01 10.89 2.83
CA MET A 74 -10.58 10.93 1.44
C MET A 74 -10.44 9.52 0.84
N ALA A 75 -9.89 8.58 1.63
CA ALA A 75 -9.81 7.16 1.28
C ALA A 75 -11.18 6.50 1.15
N THR A 76 -12.21 7.01 1.81
CA THR A 76 -13.58 6.51 1.69
C THR A 76 -14.27 7.02 0.44
N VAL A 77 -14.15 8.32 0.11
CA VAL A 77 -15.00 8.94 -0.91
C VAL A 77 -14.38 8.94 -2.31
N LYS A 78 -13.06 8.85 -2.42
CA LYS A 78 -12.37 8.75 -3.72
C LYS A 78 -12.03 7.30 -4.07
N GLN A 79 -13.04 6.55 -4.50
CA GLN A 79 -12.92 5.09 -4.66
C GLN A 79 -11.96 4.62 -5.74
N ASP A 80 -11.90 5.36 -6.85
CA ASP A 80 -11.13 4.98 -8.03
C ASP A 80 -9.77 5.70 -8.10
N ASP A 81 -9.48 6.56 -7.13
CA ASP A 81 -8.23 7.30 -7.04
C ASP A 81 -7.22 6.47 -6.23
N ILE A 82 -6.19 5.96 -6.90
CA ILE A 82 -5.13 5.18 -6.26
C ILE A 82 -4.33 5.99 -5.24
N ASP A 83 -4.35 7.33 -5.37
CA ASP A 83 -3.68 8.25 -4.47
C ASP A 83 -4.55 8.68 -3.28
N ALA A 84 -5.77 8.15 -3.15
CA ALA A 84 -6.68 8.45 -2.05
C ALA A 84 -6.29 7.86 -0.69
N TYR A 85 -5.02 7.93 -0.27
CA TYR A 85 -4.52 7.55 1.06
C TYR A 85 -4.79 6.10 1.53
N ARG A 86 -5.36 5.24 0.67
CA ARG A 86 -5.54 3.82 0.99
C ARG A 86 -4.22 3.10 0.98
N ASN A 87 -3.97 2.33 2.03
CA ASN A 87 -2.71 1.62 2.10
C ASN A 87 -2.79 0.25 2.76
N VAL A 88 -1.85 -0.60 2.36
CA VAL A 88 -1.49 -1.82 3.08
C VAL A 88 -0.05 -1.66 3.54
N THR A 89 0.15 -1.70 4.85
CA THR A 89 1.49 -1.72 5.45
C THR A 89 1.78 -3.13 5.95
N PHE A 90 2.90 -3.70 5.54
CA PHE A 90 3.31 -5.00 6.07
C PHE A 90 4.78 -5.07 6.48
N SER A 91 5.07 -5.96 7.43
CA SER A 91 6.42 -6.37 7.78
C SER A 91 6.55 -7.90 7.79
N ALA A 92 7.70 -8.39 7.33
CA ALA A 92 8.00 -9.82 7.27
C ALA A 92 9.48 -10.11 7.48
N GLN A 93 9.77 -11.26 8.10
CA GLN A 93 11.10 -11.82 8.18
C GLN A 93 11.19 -13.00 7.20
N VAL A 94 12.02 -12.86 6.17
CA VAL A 94 12.10 -13.80 5.06
C VAL A 94 13.52 -14.36 4.97
N PRO A 95 13.71 -15.69 4.99
CA PRO A 95 15.03 -16.28 4.79
C PRO A 95 15.60 -15.89 3.44
N VAL A 96 16.91 -15.63 3.38
CA VAL A 96 17.63 -15.33 2.13
C VAL A 96 17.35 -16.40 1.09
N LYS A 97 17.32 -17.69 1.47
CA LYS A 97 17.02 -18.80 0.57
C LYS A 97 15.67 -18.67 -0.16
N GLN A 98 14.66 -18.04 0.45
CA GLN A 98 13.35 -17.83 -0.17
C GLN A 98 13.32 -16.63 -1.12
N LEU A 99 14.33 -15.75 -1.04
CA LEU A 99 14.46 -14.57 -1.89
C LEU A 99 15.40 -14.79 -3.07
N LEU A 100 16.16 -15.89 -3.06
CA LEU A 100 17.01 -16.30 -4.17
C LEU A 100 16.14 -16.88 -5.29
N GLN A 101 16.49 -16.53 -6.53
CA GLN A 101 15.99 -17.18 -7.73
C GLN A 101 16.63 -18.56 -7.90
N ASP A 102 16.02 -19.40 -8.75
CA ASP A 102 16.55 -20.72 -9.04
C ASP A 102 17.98 -20.64 -9.60
N GLY A 103 18.91 -21.32 -8.93
CA GLY A 103 20.33 -21.30 -9.28
C GLY A 103 21.09 -20.05 -8.85
N GLU A 104 20.45 -19.07 -8.20
CA GLU A 104 21.11 -17.88 -7.68
C GLU A 104 21.95 -18.22 -6.44
N SER A 105 23.21 -17.76 -6.44
CA SER A 105 24.09 -17.85 -5.27
C SER A 105 23.74 -16.77 -4.25
N ARG A 106 24.16 -16.97 -3.00
CA ARG A 106 24.02 -15.94 -1.97
C ARG A 106 24.72 -14.64 -2.37
N PRO A 107 24.27 -13.47 -1.88
CA PRO A 107 24.97 -12.21 -2.15
C PRO A 107 26.42 -12.30 -1.64
N GLU A 108 27.33 -11.73 -2.41
CA GLU A 108 28.74 -11.55 -2.02
C GLU A 108 28.84 -10.60 -0.81
N ASP A 109 29.90 -10.78 -0.02
CA ASP A 109 30.17 -9.95 1.14
C ASP A 109 30.27 -8.46 0.73
N GLY A 110 29.53 -7.60 1.44
CA GLY A 110 29.44 -6.16 1.14
C GLY A 110 28.27 -5.78 0.22
N PHE A 111 27.60 -6.74 -0.42
CA PHE A 111 26.43 -6.50 -1.29
C PHE A 111 25.09 -6.93 -0.67
N GLU A 112 25.08 -7.40 0.58
CA GLU A 112 23.89 -7.97 1.20
C GLU A 112 22.78 -6.95 1.43
N GLY A 113 23.15 -5.68 1.69
CA GLY A 113 22.21 -4.57 1.78
C GLY A 113 21.51 -4.30 0.44
N VAL A 114 22.26 -4.25 -0.66
CA VAL A 114 21.70 -4.07 -2.01
C VAL A 114 20.81 -5.24 -2.40
N PHE A 115 21.23 -6.46 -2.07
CA PHE A 115 20.40 -7.66 -2.22
C PHE A 115 19.08 -7.54 -1.44
N ALA A 116 19.14 -7.20 -0.15
CA ALA A 116 17.95 -7.08 0.68
C ALA A 116 16.96 -6.03 0.16
N GLU A 117 17.46 -4.83 -0.20
CA GLU A 117 16.63 -3.75 -0.73
C GLU A 117 15.97 -4.13 -2.06
N SER A 118 16.73 -4.71 -2.99
CA SER A 118 16.17 -5.15 -4.28
C SER A 118 15.13 -6.25 -4.13
N ARG A 119 15.36 -7.25 -3.28
CA ARG A 119 14.42 -8.35 -3.02
C ARG A 119 13.17 -7.91 -2.27
N ALA A 120 13.25 -6.87 -1.44
CA ALA A 120 12.08 -6.29 -0.80
C ALA A 120 11.05 -5.76 -1.82
N VAL A 121 11.50 -5.18 -2.93
CA VAL A 121 10.62 -4.69 -4.00
C VAL A 121 9.87 -5.85 -4.67
N PHE A 122 10.56 -6.92 -5.04
CA PHE A 122 9.92 -8.10 -5.64
C PHE A 122 8.92 -8.75 -4.67
N TYR A 123 9.29 -8.89 -3.40
CA TYR A 123 8.39 -9.43 -2.38
C TYR A 123 7.13 -8.55 -2.18
N ALA A 124 7.27 -7.23 -2.25
CA ALA A 124 6.14 -6.29 -2.20
C ALA A 124 5.26 -6.37 -3.46
N GLN A 125 5.83 -6.61 -4.64
CA GLN A 125 5.06 -6.84 -5.87
C GLN A 125 4.21 -8.10 -5.78
N GLU A 126 4.75 -9.22 -5.29
CA GLU A 126 3.94 -10.42 -5.05
C GLU A 126 2.78 -10.16 -4.07
N GLU A 127 3.01 -9.32 -3.06
CA GLU A 127 1.96 -8.95 -2.12
C GLU A 127 0.86 -8.11 -2.80
N CYS A 128 1.22 -7.24 -3.74
CA CYS A 128 0.26 -6.56 -4.61
C CYS A 128 -0.58 -7.55 -5.43
N GLU A 129 0.02 -8.60 -5.99
CA GLU A 129 -0.72 -9.64 -6.71
C GLU A 129 -1.77 -10.32 -5.81
N ARG A 130 -1.44 -10.58 -4.54
CA ARG A 130 -2.40 -11.13 -3.54
C ARG A 130 -3.55 -10.17 -3.26
N LEU A 131 -3.28 -8.86 -3.23
CA LEU A 131 -4.32 -7.84 -3.10
C LEU A 131 -5.25 -7.84 -4.31
N LEU A 132 -4.70 -7.89 -5.53
CA LEU A 132 -5.47 -7.93 -6.77
C LEU A 132 -6.37 -9.18 -6.86
N GLN A 133 -5.88 -10.33 -6.36
CA GLN A 133 -6.66 -11.57 -6.27
C GLN A 133 -7.83 -11.49 -5.28
N THR A 134 -7.80 -10.55 -4.33
CA THR A 134 -8.76 -10.50 -3.23
C THR A 134 -9.60 -9.24 -3.27
N MET A 135 -9.06 -8.12 -2.81
CA MET A 135 -9.81 -6.93 -2.46
C MET A 135 -9.56 -5.73 -3.39
N ALA A 136 -8.47 -5.74 -4.16
CA ALA A 136 -8.04 -4.60 -4.95
C ALA A 136 -8.39 -4.73 -6.44
N SER A 137 -8.75 -3.62 -7.08
CA SER A 137 -8.85 -3.49 -8.55
C SER A 137 -7.53 -3.01 -9.16
N SER A 138 -6.75 -2.22 -8.42
CA SER A 138 -5.39 -1.81 -8.76
C SER A 138 -4.53 -1.84 -7.50
N CYS A 139 -3.22 -2.08 -7.66
CA CYS A 139 -2.25 -2.06 -6.56
C CYS A 139 -0.91 -1.51 -7.03
N GLN A 140 -0.28 -0.69 -6.19
CA GLN A 140 1.04 -0.12 -6.45
C GLN A 140 1.92 -0.19 -5.20
N VAL A 141 3.18 -0.60 -5.38
CA VAL A 141 4.19 -0.51 -4.33
C VAL A 141 4.63 0.95 -4.20
N VAL A 142 4.42 1.56 -3.02
CA VAL A 142 4.88 2.93 -2.72
C VAL A 142 6.33 2.91 -2.28
N ARG A 143 6.62 2.03 -1.32
CA ARG A 143 7.97 1.81 -0.81
C ARG A 143 8.10 0.38 -0.33
N ALA A 144 9.27 -0.19 -0.51
CA ALA A 144 9.68 -1.44 0.09
C ALA A 144 11.13 -1.29 0.53
N THR A 145 11.44 -1.71 1.75
CA THR A 145 12.78 -1.65 2.32
C THR A 145 13.16 -3.00 2.86
N GLY A 146 14.40 -3.41 2.62
CA GLY A 146 14.94 -4.69 3.09
C GLY A 146 16.19 -4.49 3.94
N LYS A 147 16.21 -5.09 5.14
CA LYS A 147 17.40 -5.11 6.00
C LYS A 147 17.93 -6.53 6.15
N TYR A 148 19.13 -6.77 5.63
CA TYR A 148 19.81 -8.04 5.78
C TYR A 148 20.25 -8.27 7.23
N LYS A 149 19.98 -9.48 7.74
CA LYS A 149 20.33 -9.97 9.07
C LYS A 149 20.78 -11.43 8.97
N ARG A 150 22.05 -11.65 8.67
CA ARG A 150 22.67 -12.98 8.51
C ARG A 150 21.97 -13.84 7.45
N ASP A 151 21.03 -14.69 7.83
CA ASP A 151 20.30 -15.59 6.93
C ASP A 151 18.84 -15.17 6.69
N ILE A 152 18.44 -14.02 7.22
CA ILE A 152 17.10 -13.45 7.14
C ILE A 152 17.18 -12.03 6.57
N VAL A 153 16.15 -11.62 5.84
CA VAL A 153 15.89 -10.24 5.45
C VAL A 153 14.61 -9.77 6.15
N ASP A 154 14.72 -8.69 6.92
CA ASP A 154 13.56 -7.97 7.44
C ASP A 154 13.03 -7.06 6.33
N ILE A 155 11.83 -7.35 5.84
CA ILE A 155 11.14 -6.60 4.80
C ILE A 155 10.06 -5.75 5.45
N SER A 156 9.99 -4.48 5.08
CA SER A 156 8.85 -3.60 5.37
C SER A 156 8.40 -2.90 4.10
N ALA A 157 7.10 -2.85 3.84
CA ALA A 157 6.58 -2.19 2.66
C ALA A 157 5.24 -1.50 2.92
N VAL A 158 4.96 -0.51 2.06
CA VAL A 158 3.69 0.18 1.97
C VAL A 158 3.20 0.08 0.53
N LEU A 159 1.98 -0.40 0.38
CA LEU A 159 1.27 -0.53 -0.89
C LEU A 159 0.09 0.45 -0.90
N LYS A 160 -0.24 1.01 -2.05
CA LYS A 160 -1.52 1.69 -2.32
C LYS A 160 -2.43 0.76 -3.12
N PHE A 161 -3.74 0.92 -2.96
CA PHE A 161 -4.71 0.14 -3.72
C PHE A 161 -6.02 0.88 -3.96
N THR A 162 -6.71 0.54 -5.04
CA THR A 162 -8.13 0.88 -5.25
C THR A 162 -8.98 -0.33 -4.88
N GLN A 163 -10.07 -0.11 -4.15
CA GLN A 163 -10.96 -1.20 -3.74
C GLN A 163 -11.74 -1.75 -4.93
N LYS A 164 -11.83 -3.07 -5.06
CA LYS A 164 -12.61 -3.75 -6.11
C LYS A 164 -14.11 -3.66 -5.87
N ALA A 165 -14.53 -3.83 -4.62
CA ALA A 165 -15.95 -3.74 -4.26
C ALA A 165 -16.38 -2.26 -4.25
N ALA A 166 -17.51 -1.97 -4.90
CA ALA A 166 -18.10 -0.63 -4.89
C ALA A 166 -18.41 -0.18 -3.44
N PHE A 167 -18.26 1.12 -3.17
CA PHE A 167 -18.50 1.71 -1.85
C PHE A 167 -19.91 1.42 -1.33
N GLY A 168 -20.92 1.69 -2.16
CA GLY A 168 -22.33 1.74 -1.78
C GLY A 168 -22.96 3.02 -2.34
N GLU A 169 -24.29 3.04 -2.43
CA GLU A 169 -25.02 4.20 -2.93
C GLU A 169 -25.26 5.20 -1.81
N LEU A 170 -25.13 6.48 -2.15
CA LEU A 170 -25.43 7.61 -1.27
C LEU A 170 -26.60 8.38 -1.84
N ASP A 171 -27.46 8.84 -0.95
CA ASP A 171 -28.62 9.66 -1.29
C ASP A 171 -28.31 11.12 -0.92
N ALA A 172 -28.44 12.02 -1.90
CA ALA A 172 -28.19 13.45 -1.76
C ALA A 172 -29.23 14.14 -0.85
N THR A 173 -30.40 13.54 -0.63
CA THR A 173 -31.41 14.09 0.29
C THR A 173 -31.15 13.73 1.75
N THR A 174 -30.20 12.82 2.00
CA THR A 174 -29.82 12.38 3.34
C THR A 174 -28.57 13.10 3.83
N ALA A 175 -28.59 13.59 5.07
CA ALA A 175 -27.39 14.06 5.74
C ALA A 175 -26.58 12.87 6.28
N TRP A 176 -25.27 12.89 6.07
CA TRP A 176 -24.37 11.79 6.43
C TRP A 176 -23.35 12.22 7.49
N SER A 177 -22.87 11.26 8.26
CA SER A 177 -21.77 11.41 9.19
C SER A 177 -20.67 10.41 8.86
N PHE A 178 -19.44 10.89 8.70
CA PHE A 178 -18.28 10.03 8.52
C PHE A 178 -17.93 9.32 9.82
N ASN A 179 -17.72 8.01 9.71
CA ASN A 179 -17.36 7.13 10.80
C ASN A 179 -16.17 6.27 10.36
N GLU A 180 -15.29 6.02 11.33
CA GLU A 180 -14.12 5.17 11.15
C GLU A 180 -14.05 4.15 12.28
N VAL A 181 -13.69 2.92 11.94
CA VAL A 181 -13.49 1.85 12.93
C VAL A 181 -12.30 1.00 12.52
N GLN A 182 -11.50 0.65 13.53
CA GLN A 182 -10.45 -0.34 13.41
C GLN A 182 -10.94 -1.69 13.94
N VAL A 183 -10.70 -2.76 13.16
CA VAL A 183 -10.98 -4.14 13.55
C VAL A 183 -9.69 -4.93 13.54
N ASN A 184 -9.40 -5.61 14.66
CA ASN A 184 -8.35 -6.62 14.70
C ASN A 184 -8.83 -7.87 13.95
N MET A 185 -8.06 -8.30 12.95
CA MET A 185 -8.39 -9.48 12.16
C MET A 185 -7.99 -10.77 12.85
N THR A 186 -7.25 -10.68 13.96
CA THR A 186 -6.81 -11.80 14.78
C THR A 186 -7.04 -11.49 16.27
N ASP A 187 -7.42 -12.53 17.03
CA ASP A 187 -7.50 -12.46 18.50
C ASP A 187 -6.10 -12.67 19.07
N GLY A 188 -5.22 -11.68 18.85
CA GLY A 188 -3.80 -11.76 19.17
C GLY A 188 -2.93 -12.28 18.02
N MET A 189 -1.84 -12.97 18.34
CA MET A 189 -0.89 -13.50 17.36
C MET A 189 -1.38 -14.85 16.82
N VAL A 190 -1.37 -15.00 15.49
CA VAL A 190 -1.62 -16.27 14.81
C VAL A 190 -0.29 -16.85 14.38
N THR A 191 0.03 -18.03 14.88
CA THR A 191 1.23 -18.78 14.51
C THR A 191 0.95 -19.61 13.26
N SER A 192 1.89 -19.62 12.31
CA SER A 192 1.81 -20.44 11.10
C SER A 192 3.18 -20.93 10.67
N PRO A 193 3.31 -22.14 10.11
CA PRO A 193 4.55 -22.53 9.45
C PRO A 193 4.89 -21.53 8.36
N ARG A 194 6.16 -21.12 8.28
CA ARG A 194 6.65 -20.07 7.38
C ARG A 194 6.22 -20.28 5.92
N GLN A 195 6.27 -21.52 5.44
CA GLN A 195 5.85 -21.86 4.07
C GLN A 195 4.37 -21.57 3.78
N TYR A 196 3.54 -21.40 4.81
CA TYR A 196 2.11 -21.08 4.71
C TYR A 196 1.78 -19.64 5.12
N ALA A 197 2.77 -18.82 5.47
CA ALA A 197 2.56 -17.43 5.87
C ALA A 197 1.85 -16.60 4.78
N HIS A 198 2.16 -16.85 3.50
CA HIS A 198 1.47 -16.22 2.38
C HIS A 198 -0.03 -16.57 2.34
N LYS A 199 -0.40 -17.82 2.65
CA LYS A 199 -1.81 -18.24 2.72
C LYS A 199 -2.53 -17.54 3.87
N LYS A 200 -1.85 -17.32 5.00
CA LYS A 200 -2.39 -16.56 6.13
C LYS A 200 -2.61 -15.09 5.79
N ARG A 201 -1.68 -14.42 5.09
CA ARG A 201 -1.92 -13.06 4.58
C ARG A 201 -3.14 -12.98 3.68
N LEU A 202 -3.28 -13.93 2.75
CA LEU A 202 -4.47 -14.01 1.90
C LEU A 202 -5.77 -14.17 2.70
N GLN A 203 -5.74 -14.94 3.80
CA GLN A 203 -6.88 -15.07 4.72
C GLN A 203 -7.21 -13.72 5.41
N PHE A 204 -6.20 -12.93 5.79
CA PHE A 204 -6.43 -11.60 6.37
C PHE A 204 -7.12 -10.66 5.36
N TYR A 205 -6.68 -10.61 4.10
CA TYR A 205 -7.35 -9.80 3.09
C TYR A 205 -8.80 -10.23 2.84
N ARG A 206 -9.06 -11.54 2.80
CA ARG A 206 -10.43 -12.06 2.69
C ARG A 206 -11.28 -11.71 3.90
N LYS A 207 -10.71 -11.74 5.11
CA LYS A 207 -11.39 -11.31 6.32
C LYS A 207 -11.72 -9.81 6.27
N ALA A 208 -10.79 -8.96 5.82
CA ALA A 208 -11.05 -7.53 5.64
C ALA A 208 -12.24 -7.26 4.71
N VAL A 209 -12.31 -7.96 3.57
CA VAL A 209 -13.46 -7.89 2.65
C VAL A 209 -14.75 -8.34 3.32
N SER A 210 -14.71 -9.43 4.09
CA SER A 210 -15.87 -9.95 4.81
C SER A 210 -16.40 -8.95 5.84
N GLU A 211 -15.52 -8.36 6.65
CA GLU A 211 -15.89 -7.35 7.64
C GLU A 211 -16.47 -6.09 6.97
N CYS A 212 -15.84 -5.60 5.90
CA CYS A 212 -16.37 -4.46 5.17
C CYS A 212 -17.75 -4.75 4.55
N THR A 213 -17.97 -5.98 4.08
CA THR A 213 -19.28 -6.42 3.59
C THR A 213 -20.33 -6.40 4.71
N GLN A 214 -19.97 -6.81 5.92
CA GLN A 214 -20.87 -6.77 7.07
C GLN A 214 -21.20 -5.33 7.52
N ILE A 215 -20.23 -4.42 7.46
CA ILE A 215 -20.44 -3.00 7.70
C ILE A 215 -21.37 -2.43 6.63
N LYS A 216 -21.09 -2.73 5.35
CA LYS A 216 -21.91 -2.29 4.21
C LYS A 216 -23.37 -2.72 4.33
N ARG A 217 -23.66 -3.92 4.84
CA ARG A 217 -25.05 -4.36 5.10
C ARG A 217 -25.78 -3.52 6.14
N ARG A 218 -25.05 -2.93 7.09
CA ARG A 218 -25.62 -2.12 8.19
C ARG A 218 -25.69 -0.63 7.85
N ALA A 219 -24.63 -0.10 7.25
CA ALA A 219 -24.48 1.33 6.92
C ALA A 219 -24.89 1.67 5.47
N GLY A 220 -25.07 0.67 4.61
CA GLY A 220 -25.30 0.84 3.16
C GLY A 220 -24.02 1.02 2.35
N ASN A 221 -22.92 1.40 3.00
CA ASN A 221 -21.62 1.64 2.36
C ASN A 221 -20.45 1.20 3.25
N CYS A 222 -19.29 0.94 2.65
CA CYS A 222 -18.04 0.68 3.36
C CYS A 222 -16.82 0.79 2.43
N ALA A 223 -15.74 1.36 2.94
CA ALA A 223 -14.42 1.38 2.32
C ALA A 223 -13.36 0.84 3.29
N ILE A 224 -12.49 -0.05 2.80
CA ILE A 224 -11.26 -0.45 3.50
C ILE A 224 -10.24 0.68 3.28
N THR A 225 -9.86 1.37 4.35
CA THR A 225 -8.95 2.52 4.28
C THR A 225 -7.50 2.12 4.52
N SER A 226 -7.26 1.21 5.46
CA SER A 226 -5.92 0.77 5.85
C SER A 226 -5.92 -0.70 6.23
N ILE A 227 -4.85 -1.41 5.90
CA ILE A 227 -4.55 -2.72 6.46
C ILE A 227 -3.12 -2.73 6.99
N ARG A 228 -2.93 -3.25 8.20
CA ARG A 228 -1.62 -3.49 8.78
C ARG A 228 -1.42 -4.98 9.03
N ILE A 229 -0.32 -5.54 8.55
CA ILE A 229 0.07 -6.93 8.80
C ILE A 229 1.49 -6.95 9.37
N SER A 230 1.68 -7.47 10.57
CA SER A 230 3.03 -7.68 11.09
C SER A 230 3.31 -9.17 11.15
N SER A 231 4.49 -9.58 10.68
CA SER A 231 4.94 -10.96 10.81
C SER A 231 6.39 -11.03 11.26
N PHE A 232 6.64 -11.85 12.28
CA PHE A 232 7.97 -12.11 12.80
C PHE A 232 8.19 -13.60 13.00
N GLN A 233 9.43 -14.04 12.76
CA GLN A 233 9.82 -15.42 12.95
C GLN A 233 10.12 -15.66 14.43
N GLU A 234 9.69 -16.80 14.95
CA GLU A 234 10.14 -17.25 16.27
C GLU A 234 11.61 -17.67 16.22
N SER A 235 12.35 -17.37 17.30
CA SER A 235 13.77 -17.73 17.41
C SER A 235 13.98 -19.23 17.20
N ASN A 236 14.90 -19.59 16.29
CA ASN A 236 15.26 -20.98 15.96
C ASN A 236 14.06 -21.86 15.52
N SER A 237 13.01 -21.25 14.98
CA SER A 237 11.77 -21.94 14.59
C SER A 237 11.43 -21.69 13.13
N THR A 238 10.73 -22.64 12.51
CA THR A 238 10.12 -22.47 11.19
C THR A 238 8.74 -21.81 11.27
N MET A 239 8.31 -21.42 12.46
CA MET A 239 7.04 -20.76 12.72
C MET A 239 7.18 -19.25 12.61
N VAL A 240 6.13 -18.64 12.07
CA VAL A 240 5.98 -17.19 11.96
C VAL A 240 4.73 -16.81 12.73
N ASN A 241 4.88 -15.84 13.63
CA ASN A 241 3.76 -15.23 14.32
C ASN A 241 3.31 -14.01 13.54
N MET A 242 2.00 -13.93 13.31
CA MET A 242 1.40 -12.89 12.50
C MET A 242 0.25 -12.22 13.26
N ASN A 243 0.12 -10.91 13.14
CA ASN A 243 -1.09 -10.19 13.49
C ASN A 243 -1.55 -9.33 12.33
N ALA A 244 -2.82 -8.98 12.32
CA ALA A 244 -3.32 -8.03 11.35
C ALA A 244 -4.50 -7.23 11.88
N SER A 245 -4.61 -5.99 11.42
CA SER A 245 -5.74 -5.10 11.66
C SER A 245 -6.12 -4.40 10.37
N ALA A 246 -7.38 -3.99 10.29
CA ALA A 246 -7.92 -3.23 9.17
C ALA A 246 -8.76 -2.07 9.70
N GLU A 247 -8.66 -0.93 9.04
CA GLU A 247 -9.48 0.25 9.27
C GLU A 247 -10.51 0.37 8.15
N TYR A 248 -11.71 0.78 8.53
CA TYR A 248 -12.83 0.96 7.62
C TYR A 248 -13.43 2.35 7.82
N GLY A 249 -13.68 3.03 6.72
CA GLY A 249 -14.45 4.26 6.70
C GLY A 249 -15.81 4.03 6.05
N PHE A 250 -16.86 4.59 6.65
CA PHE A 250 -18.22 4.56 6.12
C PHE A 250 -19.01 5.80 6.54
N LEU A 251 -20.12 6.02 5.84
CA LEU A 251 -21.05 7.10 6.09
C LEU A 251 -22.32 6.53 6.72
N MET A 252 -22.69 7.07 7.88
CA MET A 252 -23.95 6.76 8.56
C MET A 252 -24.97 7.85 8.29
N ARG A 253 -26.20 7.46 8.02
CA ARG A 253 -27.33 8.41 7.92
C ARG A 253 -27.54 9.08 9.28
N GLN A 254 -27.63 10.41 9.29
CA GLN A 254 -28.07 11.15 10.47
C GLN A 254 -29.59 11.01 10.57
N ARG A 255 -30.09 10.79 11.80
CA ARG A 255 -31.53 10.73 12.08
C ARG A 255 -32.06 12.13 12.37
#